data_AF-A0A7S4HRX2-F1
#
_entry.id   AF-A0A7S4HRX2-F1
#
_cell.length_a   1.000
_cell.length_b   1.000
_cell.length_c   1.000
_cell.angle_alpha   90.00
_cell.angle_beta   90.00
_cell.angle_gamma   90.00
#
_symmetry.space_group_name_H-M   'P 1'
#
loop_
_entity.id
_entity.type
_entity.pdbx_description
1 polymer ?
#
loop_
_entity_poly.entity_id
_entity_poly.type
_entity_poly.pdbx_seq_one_letter_code
_entity_poly.pdbx_strand_id
1 'polypeptide(L)'
;RAFRAARPAPAQGTIDMVNADGSGKMVALWHKCNLAILGLTPLAFVLSPSALNMPIDMALAIALPFHGHVGMNMVLTDYVKKIFGKGAVGPARYLMLGISGTTALGLIKLNVTGVGVTEVIKSLWRPKAE
;
A
#
# COMPACT_ATOMS: atom_id res chain seq x y z
N ARG A 1 11.53 -33.26 24.59
CA ARG A 1 10.50 -33.02 23.55
C ARG A 1 11.05 -31.96 22.60
N ALA A 2 11.51 -32.35 21.41
CA ALA A 2 12.03 -31.39 20.44
C ALA A 2 10.87 -30.58 19.86
N PHE A 3 10.92 -29.25 19.99
CA PHE A 3 10.05 -28.36 19.23
C PHE A 3 10.38 -28.56 17.74
N ARG A 4 9.55 -29.31 17.02
CA ARG A 4 9.54 -29.23 15.56
C ARG A 4 8.94 -27.88 15.20
N ALA A 5 9.80 -26.90 14.93
CA ALA A 5 9.39 -25.70 14.22
C ALA A 5 8.70 -26.17 12.93
N ALA A 6 7.42 -25.82 12.77
CA ALA A 6 6.69 -26.12 11.55
C ALA A 6 7.50 -25.54 10.39
N ARG A 7 7.86 -26.38 9.41
CA ARG A 7 8.54 -25.92 8.21
C ARG A 7 7.59 -24.92 7.53
N PRO A 8 8.00 -23.68 7.24
CA PRO A 8 7.13 -22.74 6.56
C PRO A 8 6.65 -23.40 5.26
N ALA A 9 5.35 -23.27 4.98
CA ALA A 9 4.78 -23.74 3.73
C ALA A 9 5.64 -23.23 2.57
N PRO A 10 5.94 -24.05 1.55
CA PRO A 10 6.75 -23.61 0.42
C PRO A 10 6.13 -22.33 -0.12
N ALA A 11 6.92 -21.26 -0.21
CA ALA A 11 6.47 -19.98 -0.74
C ALA A 11 5.92 -20.25 -2.16
N GLN A 12 4.59 -20.26 -2.31
CA GLN A 12 3.95 -20.44 -3.60
C GLN A 12 4.51 -19.34 -4.50
N GLY A 13 5.22 -19.74 -5.57
CA GLY A 13 6.16 -18.89 -6.31
C GLY A 13 5.53 -17.79 -7.15
N THR A 14 4.28 -17.41 -6.89
CA THR A 14 3.47 -16.51 -7.70
C THR A 14 3.15 -15.23 -6.92
N ILE A 15 3.05 -14.12 -7.66
CA ILE A 15 2.50 -12.85 -7.16
C ILE A 15 0.97 -13.01 -7.24
N ASP A 16 0.29 -12.86 -6.11
CA ASP A 16 -1.16 -12.94 -6.01
C ASP A 16 -1.70 -11.68 -5.34
N MET A 17 -2.49 -10.90 -6.08
CA MET A 17 -3.06 -9.63 -5.60
C MET A 17 -4.33 -9.80 -4.77
N VAL A 18 -4.92 -11.00 -4.72
CA VAL A 18 -6.07 -11.28 -3.85
C VAL A 18 -5.57 -11.89 -2.53
N ASN A 19 -4.61 -12.82 -2.59
CA ASN A 19 -3.98 -13.40 -1.41
C ASN A 19 -2.60 -12.76 -1.17
N ALA A 20 -2.58 -11.43 -1.03
CA ALA A 20 -1.36 -10.63 -1.05
C ALA A 20 -0.39 -10.89 0.13
N ASP A 21 -0.85 -11.53 1.20
CA ASP A 21 -0.03 -11.94 2.34
C ASP A 21 0.44 -13.41 2.25
N GLY A 22 -0.05 -14.18 1.27
CA GLY A 22 0.15 -15.63 1.17
C GLY A 22 1.45 -16.06 0.48
N SER A 23 2.19 -15.14 -0.14
CA SER A 23 3.38 -15.43 -0.94
C SER A 23 4.63 -14.73 -0.41
N GLY A 24 5.71 -15.50 -0.19
CA GLY A 24 7.00 -14.94 0.23
C GLY A 24 7.59 -13.93 -0.76
N LYS A 25 7.31 -14.09 -2.07
CA LYS A 25 7.73 -13.11 -3.10
C LYS A 25 6.95 -11.80 -2.96
N MET A 26 5.65 -11.87 -2.67
CA MET A 26 4.82 -10.69 -2.47
C MET A 26 5.27 -9.92 -1.21
N VAL A 27 5.54 -10.63 -0.12
CA VAL A 27 6.08 -10.03 1.11
C VAL A 27 7.47 -9.42 0.88
N ALA A 28 8.34 -10.07 0.11
CA ALA A 28 9.64 -9.50 -0.26
C ALA A 28 9.50 -8.21 -1.10
N LEU A 29 8.54 -8.17 -2.04
CA LEU A 29 8.24 -6.97 -2.81
C LEU A 29 7.68 -5.85 -1.92
N TRP A 30 6.82 -6.20 -0.97
CA TRP A 30 6.29 -5.27 0.03
C TRP A 30 7.39 -4.63 0.88
N HIS A 31 8.37 -5.40 1.35
CA HIS A 31 9.51 -4.83 2.08
C HIS A 31 10.33 -3.83 1.23
N LYS A 32 10.55 -4.12 -0.06
CA LYS A 32 11.20 -3.17 -0.97
C LYS A 32 10.36 -1.91 -1.15
N CYS A 33 9.03 -2.04 -1.23
CA CYS A 33 8.12 -0.91 -1.26
C CYS A 33 8.23 -0.05 0.00
N ASN A 34 8.34 -0.65 1.19
CA ASN A 34 8.51 0.09 2.44
C ASN A 34 9.79 0.94 2.42
N LEU A 35 10.91 0.38 1.93
CA LEU A 35 12.16 1.12 1.77
C LEU A 35 12.04 2.24 0.73
N ALA A 36 11.32 2.00 -0.36
CA ALA A 36 11.05 3.04 -1.36
C ALA A 36 10.23 4.19 -0.75
N ILE A 37 9.13 3.90 -0.04
CA ILE A 37 8.31 4.94 0.62
C ILE A 37 9.15 5.72 1.63
N LEU A 38 9.96 5.04 2.45
CA LEU A 38 10.85 5.67 3.42
C LEU A 38 11.76 6.74 2.80
N GLY A 39 12.31 6.47 1.61
CA GLY A 39 13.16 7.44 0.89
C GLY A 39 12.37 8.48 0.11
N LEU A 40 11.28 8.08 -0.54
CA LEU A 40 10.47 8.96 -1.39
C LEU A 40 9.70 10.00 -0.58
N THR A 41 9.23 9.68 0.62
CA THR A 41 8.46 10.62 1.44
C THR A 41 9.24 11.90 1.77
N PRO A 42 10.42 11.87 2.43
CA PRO A 42 11.16 13.10 2.71
C PRO A 42 11.60 13.82 1.43
N LEU A 43 11.95 13.07 0.38
CA LEU A 43 12.29 13.64 -0.93
C LEU A 43 11.12 14.44 -1.52
N ALA A 44 9.89 13.93 -1.40
CA ALA A 44 8.70 14.60 -1.90
C ALA A 44 8.47 15.94 -1.18
N PHE A 45 8.64 15.95 0.15
CA PHE A 45 8.48 17.17 0.96
C PHE A 45 9.49 18.26 0.60
N VAL A 46 10.73 17.88 0.29
CA VAL A 46 11.80 18.80 -0.14
C VAL A 46 11.53 19.36 -1.53
N LEU A 47 11.09 18.53 -2.47
CA LEU A 47 10.92 18.93 -3.87
C LEU A 47 9.62 19.71 -4.12
N SER A 48 8.54 19.42 -3.40
CA SER A 48 7.27 20.13 -3.57
C SER A 48 7.39 21.61 -3.11
N PRO A 49 6.86 22.62 -3.86
CA PRO A 49 5.99 22.53 -5.03
C PRO A 49 6.72 22.69 -6.38
N SER A 50 7.81 21.96 -6.62
CA SER A 50 8.50 21.93 -7.92
C SER A 50 7.90 20.92 -8.89
N ALA A 51 8.03 21.18 -10.20
CA ALA A 51 7.75 20.20 -11.25
C ALA A 51 8.59 18.93 -11.13
N LEU A 52 9.77 19.00 -10.49
CA LEU A 52 10.61 17.83 -10.18
C LEU A 52 9.95 16.86 -9.20
N ASN A 53 8.91 17.29 -8.47
CA ASN A 53 8.19 16.44 -7.52
C ASN A 53 7.20 15.47 -8.20
N MET A 54 6.76 15.76 -9.43
CA MET A 54 5.71 14.96 -10.09
C MET A 54 6.06 13.47 -10.23
N PRO A 55 7.29 13.07 -10.63
CA PRO A 55 7.66 11.65 -10.66
C PRO A 55 7.64 10.99 -9.28
N ILE A 56 8.02 11.73 -8.23
CA ILE A 56 8.02 11.24 -6.85
C ILE A 56 6.59 11.02 -6.36
N ASP A 57 5.71 11.99 -6.61
CA ASP A 57 4.28 11.88 -6.29
C ASP A 57 3.63 10.72 -7.06
N MET A 58 4.02 10.48 -8.32
CA MET A 58 3.53 9.35 -9.10
C MET A 58 3.97 8.00 -8.52
N ALA A 59 5.23 7.89 -8.09
CA ALA A 59 5.71 6.69 -7.42
C ALA A 59 4.96 6.46 -6.10
N LEU A 60 4.76 7.51 -5.29
CA LEU A 60 4.01 7.44 -4.04
C LEU A 60 2.53 7.08 -4.25
N ALA A 61 1.89 7.55 -5.34
CA ALA A 61 0.51 7.23 -5.68
C ALA A 61 0.25 5.74 -5.92
N ILE A 62 1.29 4.97 -6.27
CA ILE A 62 1.20 3.51 -6.45
C ILE A 62 1.73 2.79 -5.20
N ALA A 63 2.88 3.24 -4.68
CA ALA A 63 3.55 2.60 -3.56
C ALA A 63 2.70 2.64 -2.28
N LEU A 64 2.07 3.77 -1.95
CA LEU A 64 1.27 3.90 -0.73
C LEU A 64 0.04 2.96 -0.75
N PRO A 65 -0.80 2.93 -1.81
CA PRO A 65 -1.87 1.94 -1.89
C PRO A 65 -1.37 0.50 -1.90
N PHE A 66 -0.25 0.19 -2.56
CA PHE A 66 0.31 -1.16 -2.55
C PHE A 66 0.78 -1.58 -1.14
N HIS A 67 1.48 -0.70 -0.44
CA HIS A 67 1.90 -0.90 0.96
C HIS A 67 0.68 -1.19 1.84
N GLY A 68 -0.35 -0.35 1.74
CA GLY A 68 -1.60 -0.53 2.49
C GLY A 68 -2.35 -1.79 2.09
N HIS A 69 -2.35 -2.17 0.81
CA HIS A 69 -3.05 -3.35 0.30
C HIS A 69 -2.51 -4.64 0.91
N VAL A 70 -1.19 -4.85 0.86
CA VAL A 70 -0.56 -6.05 1.43
C VAL A 70 -0.69 -6.06 2.95
N GLY A 71 -0.45 -4.92 3.61
CA GLY A 71 -0.60 -4.79 5.07
C GLY A 71 -2.02 -5.08 5.54
N MET A 72 -3.03 -4.58 4.82
CA MET A 72 -4.43 -4.84 5.15
C MET A 72 -4.81 -6.29 4.92
N ASN A 73 -4.26 -6.97 3.90
CA ASN A 73 -4.48 -8.41 3.72
C ASN A 73 -4.01 -9.23 4.93
N MET A 74 -2.90 -8.85 5.58
CA MET A 74 -2.46 -9.47 6.85
C MET A 74 -3.49 -9.25 7.97
N VAL A 75 -4.03 -8.03 8.10
CA VAL A 75 -5.10 -7.72 9.07
C VAL A 75 -6.37 -8.53 8.77
N LEU A 76 -6.76 -8.65 7.49
CA LEU A 76 -7.93 -9.43 7.09
C LEU A 76 -7.77 -10.91 7.46
N THR A 77 -6.58 -11.48 7.27
CA THR A 77 -6.24 -12.85 7.66
C THR A 77 -6.41 -13.07 9.16
N ASP A 78 -5.95 -12.11 9.97
CA ASP A 78 -5.95 -12.23 11.42
C ASP A 78 -7.34 -12.08 12.05
N TYR A 79 -8.22 -11.26 11.46
CA TYR A 79 -9.47 -10.84 12.12
C TYR A 79 -10.75 -11.26 11.40
N VAL A 80 -10.81 -11.25 10.06
CA VAL A 80 -12.09 -11.47 9.34
C VAL A 80 -12.65 -12.85 9.65
N LYS A 81 -11.81 -13.88 9.65
CA LYS A 81 -12.24 -15.23 9.98
C LYS A 81 -12.83 -15.33 11.40
N LYS A 82 -12.26 -14.60 12.36
CA LYS A 82 -12.67 -14.64 13.77
C LYS A 82 -14.00 -13.91 14.00
N ILE A 83 -14.22 -12.81 13.28
CA ILE A 83 -15.38 -11.93 13.48
C ILE A 83 -16.55 -12.35 12.58
N PHE A 84 -16.30 -12.71 11.32
CA PHE A 84 -17.31 -12.91 10.29
C PHE A 84 -17.33 -14.34 9.71
N GLY A 85 -16.48 -15.23 10.20
CA GLY A 85 -16.37 -16.61 9.74
C GLY A 85 -15.49 -16.79 8.50
N LYS A 86 -15.14 -18.05 8.19
CA LYS A 86 -14.19 -18.40 7.13
C LYS A 86 -14.65 -17.98 5.73
N GLY A 87 -15.96 -18.00 5.48
CA GLY A 87 -16.55 -17.64 4.18
C GLY A 87 -16.37 -16.17 3.81
N ALA A 88 -16.20 -15.29 4.79
CA ALA A 88 -16.09 -13.85 4.57
C ALA A 88 -14.69 -13.38 4.10
N VAL A 89 -13.66 -14.23 4.26
CA VAL A 89 -12.26 -13.85 3.95
C VAL A 89 -12.06 -13.53 2.47
N GLY A 90 -12.56 -14.38 1.57
CA GLY A 90 -12.44 -14.17 0.12
C GLY A 90 -13.08 -12.86 -0.34
N PRO A 91 -14.38 -12.63 -0.07
CA PRO A 91 -15.05 -11.38 -0.40
C PRO A 91 -14.35 -10.14 0.18
N ALA A 92 -13.88 -10.19 1.42
CA ALA A 92 -13.17 -9.08 2.04
C ALA A 92 -11.86 -8.73 1.31
N ARG A 93 -11.11 -9.73 0.84
CA ARG A 93 -9.89 -9.53 0.05
C ARG A 93 -10.17 -8.90 -1.31
N TYR A 94 -11.22 -9.34 -2.01
CA TYR A 94 -11.64 -8.71 -3.27
C TYR A 94 -12.10 -7.27 -3.08
N LEU A 95 -12.87 -6.99 -2.02
CA LEU A 95 -13.25 -5.62 -1.68
C LEU A 95 -12.01 -4.76 -1.41
N MET A 96 -11.02 -5.29 -0.68
CA MET A 96 -9.78 -4.60 -0.41
C MET A 96 -8.96 -4.33 -1.68
N LEU A 97 -8.94 -5.26 -2.63
CA LEU A 97 -8.33 -5.05 -3.94
C LEU A 97 -9.03 -3.89 -4.69
N GLY A 98 -10.36 -3.86 -4.68
CA GLY A 98 -11.15 -2.76 -5.24
C GLY A 98 -10.79 -1.41 -4.59
N ILE A 99 -10.82 -1.32 -3.26
CA ILE A 99 -10.45 -0.11 -2.50
C ILE A 99 -9.04 0.36 -2.86
N SER A 100 -8.08 -0.57 -2.93
CA SER A 100 -6.68 -0.25 -3.22
C SER A 100 -6.51 0.28 -4.64
N GLY A 101 -7.17 -0.36 -5.62
CA GLY A 101 -7.16 0.09 -7.02
C GLY A 101 -7.81 1.46 -7.20
N THR A 102 -9.00 1.68 -6.61
CA THR A 102 -9.68 2.98 -6.65
C THR A 102 -8.84 4.08 -5.99
N THR A 103 -8.18 3.78 -4.87
CA THR A 103 -7.29 4.73 -4.19
C THR A 103 -6.11 5.10 -5.09
N ALA A 104 -5.42 4.11 -5.69
CA ALA A 104 -4.31 4.36 -6.61
C ALA A 104 -4.74 5.23 -7.80
N LEU A 105 -5.88 4.91 -8.44
CA LEU A 105 -6.44 5.72 -9.53
C LEU A 105 -6.76 7.15 -9.09
N GLY A 106 -7.33 7.33 -7.89
CA GLY A 106 -7.60 8.65 -7.32
C GLY A 106 -6.34 9.48 -7.10
N LEU A 107 -5.28 8.88 -6.55
CA LEU A 107 -3.99 9.54 -6.34
C LEU A 107 -3.29 9.87 -7.67
N ILE A 108 -3.32 8.96 -8.65
CA ILE A 108 -2.78 9.22 -9.99
C ILE A 108 -3.54 10.38 -10.65
N LYS A 109 -4.88 10.38 -10.59
CA LYS A 109 -5.70 11.48 -11.12
C LYS A 109 -5.35 12.81 -10.45
N LEU A 110 -5.12 12.82 -9.15
CA LEU A 110 -4.70 14.00 -8.41
C LEU A 110 -3.33 14.53 -8.86
N ASN A 111 -2.39 13.64 -9.19
CA ASN A 111 -1.07 14.01 -9.70
C ASN A 111 -1.07 14.51 -11.15
N VAL A 112 -1.94 13.97 -12.01
CA VAL A 112 -2.00 14.34 -13.43
C VAL A 112 -2.84 15.59 -13.67
N THR A 113 -3.94 15.75 -12.91
CA THR A 113 -4.92 16.82 -13.15
C THR A 113 -4.94 17.90 -12.06
N GLY A 114 -4.29 17.66 -10.93
CA GLY A 114 -4.24 18.57 -9.79
C GLY A 114 -2.82 19.00 -9.45
N VAL A 115 -2.63 19.52 -8.24
CA VAL A 115 -1.34 20.05 -7.75
C VAL A 115 -0.34 18.96 -7.28
N GLY A 116 -0.75 17.69 -7.28
CA GLY A 116 0.05 16.58 -6.73
C GLY A 116 -0.25 16.28 -5.26
N VAL A 117 -0.12 15.00 -4.89
CA VAL A 117 -0.48 14.50 -3.55
C VAL A 117 0.31 15.20 -2.46
N THR A 118 1.60 15.46 -2.67
CA THR A 118 2.42 16.11 -1.65
C THR A 118 2.04 17.57 -1.45
N GLU A 119 1.76 18.31 -2.52
CA GLU A 119 1.35 19.71 -2.38
C GLU A 119 -0.05 19.85 -1.79
N VAL A 120 -0.96 18.89 -2.06
CA VAL A 120 -2.24 18.83 -1.33
C VAL A 120 -1.99 18.73 0.18
N ILE A 121 -1.12 17.82 0.62
CA ILE A 121 -0.80 17.67 2.05
C ILE A 121 -0.15 18.95 2.60
N LYS A 122 0.84 19.52 1.90
CA LYS A 122 1.54 20.74 2.35
C LYS A 122 0.59 21.93 2.41
N SER A 123 -0.35 22.06 1.48
CA SER A 123 -1.33 23.15 1.47
C SER A 123 -2.29 23.08 2.67
N LEU A 124 -2.66 21.88 3.12
CA LEU A 124 -3.46 21.69 4.35
C LEU A 124 -2.72 22.13 5.62
N TRP A 125 -1.38 22.16 5.59
CA TRP A 125 -0.57 22.59 6.74
C TRP A 125 -0.18 24.07 6.70
N ARG A 126 -0.42 24.77 5.59
CA ARG A 126 -0.18 26.22 5.53
C ARG A 126 -1.25 26.94 6.35
N PRO A 127 -0.92 28.09 6.97
CA PRO A 127 -1.93 28.93 7.59
C PRO A 127 -3.03 29.25 6.58
N LYS A 128 -4.28 29.27 7.05
CA LYS A 128 -5.40 29.72 6.24
C LYS A 128 -5.11 31.17 5.84
N ALA A 129 -5.14 31.46 4.53
CA ALA A 129 -5.03 32.84 4.06
C ALA A 129 -6.17 33.67 4.67
N GLU A 130 -5.81 34.75 5.35
CA GLU A 130 -6.76 35.76 5.87
C GLU A 130 -7.38 36.58 4.73
#